data_AF-A0A1F4DPZ0-F1
#
_entry.id   AF-A0A1F4DPZ0-F1
#
_cell.length_a   1.000
_cell.length_b   1.000
_cell.length_c   1.000
_cell.angle_alpha   90.00
_cell.angle_beta   90.00
_cell.angle_gamma   90.00
#
_symmetry.space_group_name_H-M   'P 1'
#
loop_
_entity.id
_entity.type
_entity.pdbx_description
1 polymer ?
#
loop_
_entity_poly.entity_id
_entity_poly.type
_entity_poly.pdbx_seq_one_letter_code
_entity_poly.pdbx_strand_id
1 'polypeptide(L)'
;MAIRAEQIVSIIGSGYFEPIAVLIERSLKWRVTKRGSVNALYFDNIYSVSVILLMVAALESYATRLRYFHRRIAPGQRLTVANYIKRVFSDFRLQKAVTEVFVLRDAIFHNHLWEIDFIWRPMTLRSAALLPHLEDAKFKAAIDPRTRRTRNLRLHLIPTQVTRRDALKVMDVVWKVLLFLERKDRRYCYVSDHHVPFRGKMHLFSEVRDALAKAL
;
A
#
# COMPACT_ATOMS: atom_id res chain seq x y z
N MET A 1 -45.55 -7.32 14.02
CA MET A 1 -44.37 -6.66 13.40
C MET A 1 -43.58 -7.73 12.66
N ALA A 2 -43.50 -7.69 11.33
CA ALA A 2 -42.79 -8.74 10.58
C ALA A 2 -41.28 -8.60 10.81
N ILE A 3 -40.64 -9.67 11.28
CA ILE A 3 -39.19 -9.75 11.45
C ILE A 3 -38.56 -9.73 10.05
N ARG A 4 -37.83 -8.67 9.70
CA ARG A 4 -37.04 -8.64 8.47
C ARG A 4 -35.72 -9.34 8.73
N ALA A 5 -35.37 -10.30 7.88
CA ALA A 5 -34.05 -10.92 7.89
C ALA A 5 -33.00 -9.87 7.47
N GLU A 6 -32.00 -9.65 8.32
CA GLU A 6 -30.85 -8.80 8.02
C GLU A 6 -29.69 -9.66 7.49
N GLN A 7 -28.93 -9.13 6.53
CA GLN A 7 -27.76 -9.78 5.96
C GLN A 7 -26.53 -8.90 6.12
N ILE A 8 -25.40 -9.52 6.48
CA ILE A 8 -24.09 -8.86 6.59
C ILE A 8 -23.10 -9.46 5.60
N VAL A 9 -22.27 -8.60 5.01
CA VAL A 9 -21.14 -8.98 4.16
C VAL A 9 -19.87 -8.72 4.95
N SER A 10 -19.21 -9.78 5.40
CA SER A 10 -18.02 -9.68 6.25
C SER A 10 -16.73 -9.61 5.42
N ILE A 11 -15.82 -8.74 5.86
CA ILE A 11 -14.42 -8.64 5.39
C ILE A 11 -13.53 -8.28 6.58
N ILE A 12 -12.24 -8.61 6.51
CA ILE A 12 -11.28 -8.25 7.56
C ILE A 12 -10.89 -6.77 7.47
N GLY A 13 -10.61 -6.24 6.28
CA GLY A 13 -10.53 -4.80 5.96
C GLY A 13 -9.95 -3.89 7.04
N SER A 14 -10.82 -3.30 7.86
CA SER A 14 -10.45 -2.40 8.98
C SER A 14 -9.65 -3.08 10.09
N GLY A 15 -9.77 -4.40 10.29
CA GLY A 15 -9.01 -5.15 11.29
C GLY A 15 -7.49 -5.12 11.09
N TYR A 16 -7.00 -4.69 9.92
CA TYR A 16 -5.57 -4.47 9.70
C TYR A 16 -5.07 -3.14 10.26
N PHE A 17 -5.94 -2.18 10.60
CA PHE A 17 -5.52 -0.83 11.00
C PHE A 17 -4.81 -0.80 12.35
N GLU A 18 -5.25 -1.60 13.32
CA GLU A 18 -4.57 -1.70 14.62
C GLU A 18 -3.16 -2.31 14.49
N PRO A 19 -2.94 -3.46 13.83
CA PRO A 19 -1.59 -3.96 13.54
C PRO A 19 -0.70 -2.93 12.82
N ILE A 20 -1.25 -2.17 11.88
CA ILE A 20 -0.53 -1.09 11.20
C ILE A 20 -0.12 0.01 12.18
N ALA A 21 -1.01 0.43 13.08
CA ALA A 21 -0.70 1.44 14.09
C ALA A 21 0.42 0.99 15.03
N VAL A 22 0.40 -0.27 15.47
CA VAL A 22 1.47 -0.87 16.28
C VAL A 22 2.82 -0.85 15.55
N LEU A 23 2.84 -1.21 14.26
CA LEU A 23 4.06 -1.19 13.45
C LEU A 23 4.59 0.22 13.26
N ILE A 24 3.71 1.20 13.03
CA ILE A 24 4.09 2.61 12.91
C ILE A 24 4.67 3.11 14.23
N GLU A 25 4.01 2.85 15.36
CA GLU A 25 4.51 3.25 16.68
C GLU A 25 5.91 2.68 16.95
N ARG A 26 6.14 1.40 16.62
CA ARG A 26 7.48 0.79 16.72
C ARG A 26 8.48 1.43 15.78
N SER A 27 8.10 1.74 14.54
CA SER A 27 8.98 2.37 13.55
C SER A 27 9.44 3.77 13.98
N LEU A 28 8.59 4.51 14.69
CA LEU A 28 8.87 5.87 15.15
C LEU A 28 9.95 5.94 16.24
N LYS A 29 10.28 4.81 16.88
CA LYS A 29 11.38 4.72 17.87
C LYS A 29 12.77 4.74 17.21
N TRP A 30 12.85 4.51 15.90
CA TRP A 30 14.11 4.35 15.18
C TRP A 30 14.40 5.55 14.28
N ARG A 31 15.69 5.77 13.99
CA ARG A 31 16.14 6.82 13.06
C ARG A 31 15.66 6.57 11.64
N VAL A 32 15.37 7.64 10.92
CA VAL A 32 14.94 7.60 9.51
C VAL A 32 16.15 7.31 8.62
N THR A 33 15.95 6.49 7.59
CA THR A 33 16.96 6.30 6.55
C THR A 33 17.23 7.61 5.81
N LYS A 34 18.51 7.97 5.68
CA LYS A 34 18.94 9.14 4.91
C LYS A 34 18.59 8.94 3.43
N ARG A 35 18.19 10.02 2.75
CA ARG A 35 17.88 9.96 1.31
C ARG A 35 19.12 9.52 0.53
N GLY A 36 18.92 8.64 -0.45
CA GLY A 36 19.98 8.17 -1.35
C GLY A 36 20.88 7.08 -0.77
N SER A 37 20.56 6.52 0.40
CA SER A 37 21.28 5.34 0.90
C SER A 37 21.06 4.13 -0.02
N VAL A 38 22.09 3.30 -0.14
CA VAL A 38 22.03 2.06 -0.93
C VAL A 38 21.03 1.06 -0.35
N ASN A 39 20.96 1.01 0.99
CA ASN A 39 19.99 0.23 1.73
C ASN A 39 19.28 1.12 2.75
N ALA A 40 18.04 0.79 3.06
CA ALA A 40 17.34 1.31 4.21
C ALA A 40 17.93 0.75 5.50
N LEU A 41 17.83 1.52 6.59
CA LEU A 41 18.15 0.99 7.91
C LEU A 41 17.23 -0.19 8.21
N TYR A 42 17.77 -1.26 8.81
CA TYR A 42 17.06 -2.52 9.03
C TYR A 42 15.63 -2.34 9.59
N PHE A 43 15.48 -1.61 10.69
CA PHE A 43 14.17 -1.36 11.30
C PHE A 43 13.28 -0.45 10.45
N ASP A 44 13.84 0.54 9.77
CA ASP A 44 13.08 1.42 8.89
C ASP A 44 12.49 0.62 7.71
N ASN A 45 13.26 -0.32 7.16
CA ASN A 45 12.84 -1.18 6.06
C ASN A 45 11.74 -2.15 6.48
N ILE A 46 11.97 -2.95 7.52
CA ILE A 46 11.07 -4.05 7.88
C ILE A 46 9.70 -3.52 8.29
N TYR A 47 9.64 -2.49 9.15
CA TYR A 47 8.34 -1.92 9.52
C TYR A 47 7.62 -1.31 8.32
N SER A 48 8.35 -0.65 7.41
CA SER A 48 7.75 -0.04 6.22
C SER A 48 7.17 -1.10 5.28
N VAL A 49 7.93 -2.16 5.01
CA VAL A 49 7.49 -3.30 4.21
C VAL A 49 6.24 -3.94 4.81
N SER A 50 6.22 -4.20 6.12
CA SER A 50 5.04 -4.77 6.79
C SER A 50 3.82 -3.87 6.71
N VAL A 51 3.98 -2.56 6.95
CA VAL A 51 2.89 -1.57 6.82
C VAL A 51 2.34 -1.56 5.40
N ILE A 52 3.20 -1.57 4.37
CA ILE A 52 2.79 -1.59 2.97
C ILE A 52 1.93 -2.83 2.66
N LEU A 53 2.39 -4.02 3.07
CA LEU A 53 1.66 -5.27 2.81
C LEU A 53 0.28 -5.27 3.49
N LEU A 54 0.19 -4.82 4.74
CA LEU A 54 -1.09 -4.75 5.46
C LEU A 54 -2.04 -3.70 4.88
N MET A 55 -1.52 -2.54 4.44
CA MET A 55 -2.34 -1.53 3.76
C MET A 55 -2.91 -2.07 2.44
N VAL A 56 -2.12 -2.84 1.68
CA VAL A 56 -2.60 -3.47 0.44
C VAL A 56 -3.63 -4.55 0.72
N ALA A 57 -3.42 -5.40 1.73
CA ALA A 57 -4.40 -6.40 2.16
C ALA A 57 -5.74 -5.76 2.60
N ALA A 58 -5.70 -4.63 3.29
CA ALA A 58 -6.89 -3.86 3.63
C ALA A 58 -7.62 -3.38 2.37
N LEU A 59 -6.91 -2.80 1.40
CA LEU A 59 -7.50 -2.36 0.14
C LEU A 59 -8.12 -3.54 -0.65
N GLU A 60 -7.43 -4.69 -0.72
CA GLU A 60 -7.94 -5.89 -1.40
C GLU A 60 -9.21 -6.43 -0.74
N SER A 61 -9.29 -6.37 0.59
CA SER A 61 -10.50 -6.73 1.35
C SER A 61 -11.69 -5.86 0.95
N TYR A 62 -11.52 -4.54 0.93
CA TYR A 62 -12.58 -3.62 0.52
C TYR A 62 -12.92 -3.73 -0.97
N ALA A 63 -11.94 -3.98 -1.84
CA ALA A 63 -12.18 -4.25 -3.26
C ALA A 63 -13.01 -5.52 -3.46
N THR A 64 -12.79 -6.55 -2.64
CA THR A 64 -13.58 -7.79 -2.65
C THR A 64 -15.03 -7.51 -2.23
N ARG A 65 -15.25 -6.70 -1.20
CA ARG A 65 -16.59 -6.25 -0.80
C ARG A 65 -17.27 -5.44 -1.90
N LEU A 66 -16.56 -4.54 -2.57
CA LEU A 66 -17.08 -3.81 -3.72
C LEU A 66 -17.53 -4.76 -4.85
N ARG A 67 -16.73 -5.81 -5.15
CA ARG A 67 -17.08 -6.85 -6.13
C ARG A 67 -18.37 -7.56 -5.78
N TYR A 68 -18.57 -7.88 -4.50
CA TYR A 68 -19.78 -8.52 -4.02
C TYR A 68 -21.03 -7.67 -4.32
N PHE A 69 -20.98 -6.35 -4.07
CA PHE A 69 -22.13 -5.47 -4.29
C PHE A 69 -22.39 -5.17 -5.77
N HIS A 70 -21.35 -5.17 -6.61
CA HIS A 70 -21.50 -4.74 -8.00
C HIS A 70 -21.60 -5.88 -9.03
N ARG A 71 -21.35 -7.16 -8.70
CA ARG A 71 -21.52 -8.41 -9.51
C ARG A 71 -21.50 -8.32 -11.06
N ARG A 72 -20.77 -7.36 -11.64
CA ARG A 72 -20.80 -6.98 -13.06
C ARG A 72 -19.58 -7.52 -13.83
N ILE A 73 -18.83 -8.44 -13.25
CA ILE A 73 -17.69 -9.06 -13.93
C ILE A 73 -18.16 -10.38 -14.51
N ALA A 74 -18.03 -10.55 -15.82
CA ALA A 74 -18.28 -11.83 -16.46
C ALA A 74 -17.33 -12.90 -15.89
N PRO A 75 -17.77 -14.16 -15.74
CA PRO A 75 -16.89 -15.27 -15.38
C PRO A 75 -15.63 -15.28 -16.25
N GLY A 76 -14.45 -15.40 -15.64
CA GLY A 76 -13.16 -15.44 -16.34
C GLY A 76 -12.44 -14.10 -16.53
N GLN A 77 -13.12 -12.95 -16.35
CA GLN A 77 -12.45 -11.66 -16.51
C GLN A 77 -11.66 -11.26 -15.24
N ARG A 78 -10.34 -11.38 -15.28
CA ARG A 78 -9.44 -10.96 -14.18
C ARG A 78 -9.08 -9.48 -14.29
N LEU A 79 -9.78 -8.63 -13.55
CA LEU A 79 -9.43 -7.21 -13.41
C LEU A 79 -8.59 -6.97 -12.15
N THR A 80 -7.50 -6.19 -12.30
CA THR A 80 -6.76 -5.64 -11.16
C THR A 80 -7.67 -4.77 -10.30
N VAL A 81 -7.32 -4.57 -9.02
CA VAL A 81 -8.10 -3.71 -8.11
C VAL A 81 -8.28 -2.30 -8.69
N ALA A 82 -7.21 -1.68 -9.19
CA ALA A 82 -7.26 -0.35 -9.80
C ALA A 82 -8.24 -0.29 -10.99
N ASN A 83 -8.15 -1.25 -11.91
CA ASN A 83 -9.00 -1.31 -13.10
C ASN A 83 -10.45 -1.63 -12.75
N TYR A 84 -10.67 -2.48 -11.74
CA TYR A 84 -12.00 -2.80 -11.27
C TYR A 84 -12.70 -1.57 -10.69
N ILE A 85 -12.04 -0.84 -9.77
CA ILE A 85 -12.61 0.38 -9.18
C ILE A 85 -12.89 1.41 -10.28
N LYS A 86 -11.97 1.61 -11.24
CA LYS A 86 -12.18 2.52 -12.39
C LYS A 86 -13.38 2.12 -13.27
N ARG A 87 -13.60 0.82 -13.46
CA ARG A 87 -14.73 0.31 -14.24
C ARG A 87 -16.07 0.55 -13.53
N VAL A 88 -16.10 0.36 -12.21
CA VAL A 88 -17.31 0.62 -11.41
C VAL A 88 -17.59 2.12 -11.31
N PHE A 89 -16.53 2.92 -11.12
CA PHE A 89 -16.61 4.37 -10.95
C PHE A 89 -15.72 5.08 -11.98
N SER A 90 -16.35 5.57 -13.05
CA SER A 90 -15.65 6.25 -14.15
C SER A 90 -14.92 7.52 -13.70
N ASP A 91 -15.34 8.15 -12.60
CA ASP A 91 -14.71 9.33 -12.00
C ASP A 91 -13.50 9.00 -11.10
N PHE A 92 -13.13 7.72 -10.93
CA PHE A 92 -11.96 7.33 -10.14
C PHE A 92 -10.65 7.84 -10.78
N ARG A 93 -9.93 8.72 -10.07
CA ARG A 93 -8.69 9.37 -10.55
C ARG A 93 -7.39 8.73 -10.05
N LEU A 94 -7.46 7.81 -9.08
CA LEU A 94 -6.29 7.23 -8.44
C LEU A 94 -5.78 5.94 -9.11
N GLN A 95 -6.30 5.58 -10.29
CA GLN A 95 -5.97 4.32 -10.97
C GLN A 95 -4.47 4.08 -11.11
N LYS A 96 -3.71 5.06 -11.64
CA LYS A 96 -2.26 4.94 -11.81
C LYS A 96 -1.52 4.75 -10.49
N ALA A 97 -1.89 5.53 -9.46
CA ALA A 97 -1.29 5.45 -8.14
C ALA A 97 -1.54 4.09 -7.48
N VAL A 98 -2.78 3.56 -7.56
CA VAL A 98 -3.09 2.22 -7.05
C VAL A 98 -2.32 1.15 -7.80
N THR A 99 -2.21 1.24 -9.13
CA THR A 99 -1.39 0.30 -9.91
C THR A 99 0.05 0.24 -9.40
N GLU A 100 0.67 1.38 -9.13
CA GLU A 100 2.03 1.44 -8.59
C GLU A 100 2.16 0.86 -7.17
N VAL A 101 1.15 1.06 -6.32
CA VAL A 101 1.09 0.42 -5.00
C VAL A 101 1.11 -1.12 -5.13
N PHE A 102 0.33 -1.66 -6.08
CA PHE A 102 0.33 -3.11 -6.34
C PHE A 102 1.62 -3.61 -6.98
N VAL A 103 2.28 -2.81 -7.82
CA VAL A 103 3.62 -3.15 -8.35
C VAL A 103 4.65 -3.22 -7.23
N LEU A 104 4.61 -2.28 -6.27
CA LEU A 104 5.47 -2.36 -5.08
C LEU A 104 5.15 -3.59 -4.23
N ARG A 105 3.86 -3.89 -4.02
CA ARG A 105 3.46 -5.10 -3.29
C ARG A 105 4.02 -6.35 -3.96
N ASP A 106 3.93 -6.45 -5.28
CA ASP A 106 4.44 -7.61 -6.02
C ASP A 106 5.95 -7.72 -5.87
N ALA A 107 6.68 -6.60 -5.96
CA ALA A 107 8.13 -6.57 -5.77
C ALA A 107 8.57 -7.05 -4.39
N ILE A 108 7.83 -6.67 -3.34
CA ILE A 108 8.08 -7.07 -1.95
C ILE A 108 7.66 -8.53 -1.72
N PHE A 109 6.41 -8.86 -2.03
CA PHE A 109 5.78 -10.12 -1.65
C PHE A 109 6.33 -11.32 -2.44
N HIS A 110 6.58 -11.13 -3.74
CA HIS A 110 7.23 -12.16 -4.56
C HIS A 110 8.76 -12.09 -4.51
N ASN A 111 9.31 -11.22 -3.65
CA ASN A 111 10.74 -11.04 -3.44
C ASN A 111 11.50 -10.89 -4.77
N HIS A 112 11.19 -9.84 -5.53
CA HIS A 112 11.91 -9.58 -6.78
C HIS A 112 13.41 -9.42 -6.48
N LEU A 113 14.23 -10.33 -7.00
CA LEU A 113 15.67 -10.36 -6.73
C LEU A 113 16.38 -9.28 -7.56
N TRP A 114 17.20 -8.49 -6.87
CA TRP A 114 18.05 -7.49 -7.49
C TRP A 114 19.52 -7.82 -7.23
N GLU A 115 20.33 -7.74 -8.28
CA GLU A 115 21.78 -7.67 -8.17
C GLU A 115 22.18 -6.21 -8.00
N ILE A 116 22.95 -5.90 -6.96
CA ILE A 116 23.25 -4.52 -6.55
C ILE A 116 24.77 -4.36 -6.45
N ASP A 117 25.34 -3.50 -7.29
CA ASP A 117 26.73 -3.06 -7.17
C ASP A 117 26.82 -1.79 -6.33
N PHE A 118 27.70 -1.78 -5.34
CA PHE A 118 27.95 -0.60 -4.52
C PHE A 118 29.43 -0.42 -4.18
N ILE A 119 29.81 0.82 -3.94
CA ILE A 119 31.09 1.20 -3.31
C ILE A 119 30.86 1.16 -1.80
N TRP A 120 31.74 0.58 -0.99
CA TRP A 120 31.49 0.41 0.46
C TRP A 120 31.76 1.66 1.30
N ARG A 121 32.66 2.55 0.85
CA ARG A 121 33.13 3.71 1.63
C ARG A 121 33.26 4.97 0.76
N PRO A 122 32.26 5.88 0.76
CA PRO A 122 30.95 5.75 1.39
C PRO A 122 30.05 4.75 0.64
N MET A 123 29.09 4.13 1.34
CA MET A 123 28.15 3.20 0.74
C MET A 123 27.33 3.90 -0.36
N THR A 124 27.69 3.67 -1.63
CA THR A 124 27.11 4.39 -2.79
C THR A 124 26.69 3.41 -3.87
N LEU A 125 25.46 3.56 -4.38
CA LEU A 125 24.89 2.67 -5.38
C LEU A 125 25.56 2.95 -6.73
N ARG A 126 26.21 1.95 -7.31
CA ARG A 126 26.78 2.02 -8.66
C ARG A 126 25.79 1.52 -9.69
N SER A 127 25.23 0.33 -9.45
CA SER A 127 24.32 -0.33 -10.37
C SER A 127 23.28 -1.13 -9.59
N ALA A 128 22.12 -1.34 -10.21
CA ALA A 128 21.15 -2.33 -9.76
C ALA A 128 20.46 -2.90 -11.00
N ALA A 129 20.46 -4.22 -11.10
CA ALA A 129 19.83 -4.99 -12.17
C ALA A 129 18.79 -5.94 -11.57
N LEU A 130 17.59 -5.92 -12.12
CA LEU A 130 16.57 -6.90 -11.75
C LEU A 130 16.95 -8.23 -12.40
N LEU A 131 17.08 -9.29 -11.61
CA LEU A 131 17.33 -10.62 -12.15
C LEU A 131 16.09 -11.13 -12.88
N PRO A 132 16.24 -12.04 -13.87
CA PRO A 132 15.12 -12.54 -14.66
C PRO A 132 13.96 -13.01 -13.78
N HIS A 133 12.88 -12.25 -13.86
CA HIS A 133 11.58 -12.55 -13.26
C HIS A 133 10.54 -12.48 -14.37
N LEU A 134 9.37 -13.08 -14.16
CA LEU A 134 8.21 -12.92 -15.05
C LEU A 134 7.71 -11.47 -14.99
N GLU A 135 8.42 -10.56 -15.66
CA GLU A 135 8.04 -9.16 -15.75
C GLU A 135 6.74 -9.03 -16.56
N ASP A 136 5.62 -8.87 -15.84
CA ASP A 136 4.34 -8.61 -16.48
C ASP A 136 4.31 -7.20 -17.13
N ALA A 137 3.43 -7.00 -18.11
CA ALA A 137 3.30 -5.72 -18.81
C ALA A 137 2.98 -4.55 -17.86
N LYS A 138 2.33 -4.84 -16.73
CA LYS A 138 1.98 -3.89 -15.67
C LYS A 138 3.23 -3.36 -14.96
N PHE A 139 4.17 -4.25 -14.62
CA PHE A 139 5.46 -3.93 -14.03
C PHE A 139 6.24 -3.00 -14.96
N LYS A 140 6.45 -3.39 -16.21
CA LYS A 140 7.20 -2.58 -17.20
C LYS A 140 6.61 -1.18 -17.39
N ALA A 141 5.28 -1.06 -17.44
CA ALA A 141 4.60 0.22 -17.62
C ALA A 141 4.74 1.16 -16.41
N ALA A 142 4.86 0.62 -15.20
CA ALA A 142 4.86 1.39 -13.96
C ALA A 142 6.25 1.93 -13.56
N ILE A 143 7.33 1.48 -14.19
CA ILE A 143 8.70 1.65 -13.68
C ILE A 143 9.49 2.60 -14.55
N ASP A 144 10.22 3.50 -13.89
CA ASP A 144 11.29 4.25 -14.51
C ASP A 144 12.60 3.40 -14.45
N PRO A 145 13.10 2.93 -15.60
CA PRO A 145 14.27 2.06 -15.64
C PRO A 145 15.55 2.76 -15.18
N ARG A 146 15.62 4.09 -15.22
CA ARG A 146 16.79 4.85 -14.78
C ARG A 146 16.89 4.90 -13.27
N THR A 147 15.76 5.16 -12.62
CA THR A 147 15.70 5.36 -11.17
C THR A 147 15.35 4.08 -10.40
N ARG A 148 14.89 3.03 -11.09
CA ARG A 148 14.33 1.79 -10.51
C ARG A 148 13.22 2.08 -9.49
N ARG A 149 12.47 3.15 -9.75
CA ARG A 149 11.32 3.58 -8.95
C ARG A 149 10.07 3.59 -9.81
N THR A 150 8.92 3.56 -9.16
CA THR A 150 7.67 3.77 -9.88
C THR A 150 7.59 5.20 -10.44
N ARG A 151 6.95 5.38 -11.60
CA ARG A 151 6.99 6.65 -12.35
C ARG A 151 6.29 7.81 -11.62
N ASN A 152 5.13 7.55 -11.03
CA ASN A 152 4.27 8.60 -10.46
C ASN A 152 4.58 8.83 -8.98
N LEU A 153 4.54 7.77 -8.17
CA LEU A 153 4.75 7.82 -6.72
C LEU A 153 6.23 7.82 -6.33
N ARG A 154 7.14 7.46 -7.26
CA ARG A 154 8.58 7.32 -6.99
C ARG A 154 8.84 6.38 -5.82
N LEU A 155 8.16 5.23 -5.80
CA LEU A 155 8.33 4.19 -4.79
C LEU A 155 9.57 3.35 -5.12
N HIS A 156 10.36 2.97 -4.12
CA HIS A 156 11.50 2.06 -4.29
C HIS A 156 11.04 0.65 -4.63
N LEU A 157 11.60 0.05 -5.69
CA LEU A 157 11.27 -1.32 -6.11
C LEU A 157 12.34 -2.34 -5.73
N ILE A 158 13.51 -1.87 -5.32
CA ILE A 158 14.52 -2.69 -4.66
C ILE A 158 14.05 -2.90 -3.22
N PRO A 159 13.72 -4.14 -2.79
CA PRO A 159 13.08 -4.36 -1.48
C PRO A 159 13.88 -3.79 -0.30
N THR A 160 15.21 -3.87 -0.36
CA THR A 160 16.10 -3.35 0.69
C THR A 160 16.15 -1.83 0.77
N GLN A 161 15.61 -1.10 -0.21
CA GLN A 161 15.53 0.36 -0.25
C GLN A 161 14.17 0.92 0.17
N VAL A 162 13.20 0.06 0.47
CA VAL A 162 11.88 0.51 0.94
C VAL A 162 12.03 1.18 2.31
N THR A 163 11.44 2.37 2.47
CA THR A 163 11.55 3.20 3.68
C THR A 163 10.18 3.66 4.19
N ARG A 164 10.16 4.33 5.35
CA ARG A 164 8.94 4.96 5.88
C ARG A 164 8.31 5.97 4.93
N ARG A 165 9.09 6.59 4.04
CA ARG A 165 8.57 7.49 3.01
C ARG A 165 7.74 6.74 1.96
N ASP A 166 8.13 5.52 1.62
CA ASP A 166 7.38 4.66 0.71
C ASP A 166 6.09 4.18 1.40
N ALA A 167 6.19 3.76 2.67
CA ALA A 167 5.03 3.39 3.47
C ALA A 167 4.01 4.52 3.59
N LEU A 168 4.44 5.76 3.88
CA LEU A 168 3.55 6.92 3.95
C LEU A 168 2.81 7.15 2.62
N LYS A 169 3.51 7.10 1.49
CA LYS A 169 2.88 7.27 0.17
C LYS A 169 1.84 6.17 -0.11
N VAL A 170 2.15 4.92 0.24
CA VAL A 170 1.20 3.81 0.11
C VAL A 170 -0.02 4.06 1.01
N MET A 171 0.20 4.44 2.28
CA MET A 171 -0.86 4.77 3.20
C MET A 171 -1.76 5.89 2.66
N ASP A 172 -1.17 6.97 2.13
CA ASP A 172 -1.90 8.08 1.52
C ASP A 172 -2.78 7.65 0.35
N VAL A 173 -2.23 6.84 -0.56
CA VAL A 173 -2.97 6.34 -1.72
C VAL A 173 -4.11 5.45 -1.27
N VAL A 174 -3.84 4.45 -0.41
CA VAL A 174 -4.88 3.53 0.06
C VAL A 174 -5.95 4.28 0.84
N TRP A 175 -5.58 5.15 1.78
CA TRP A 175 -6.53 5.93 2.57
C TRP A 175 -7.45 6.80 1.69
N LYS A 176 -6.89 7.48 0.67
CA LYS A 176 -7.69 8.24 -0.29
C LYS A 176 -8.65 7.37 -1.09
N VAL A 177 -8.26 6.13 -1.43
CA VAL A 177 -9.16 5.17 -2.11
C VAL A 177 -10.28 4.73 -1.17
N LEU A 178 -9.98 4.41 0.08
CA LEU A 178 -11.00 3.99 1.05
C LEU A 178 -12.02 5.10 1.32
N LEU A 179 -11.56 6.34 1.54
CA LEU A 179 -12.45 7.50 1.67
C LEU A 179 -13.24 7.77 0.38
N PHE A 180 -12.66 7.51 -0.80
CA PHE A 180 -13.40 7.58 -2.05
C PHE A 180 -14.54 6.56 -2.10
N LEU A 181 -14.28 5.30 -1.72
CA LEU A 181 -15.30 4.25 -1.69
C LEU A 181 -16.39 4.55 -0.67
N GLU A 182 -16.01 5.02 0.52
CA GLU A 182 -16.96 5.40 1.58
C GLU A 182 -17.90 6.51 1.11
N ARG A 183 -17.38 7.55 0.43
CA ARG A 183 -18.21 8.61 -0.15
C ARG A 183 -19.16 8.13 -1.26
N LYS A 184 -18.84 7.02 -1.92
CA LYS A 184 -19.75 6.41 -2.91
C LYS A 184 -20.88 5.67 -2.22
N ASP A 185 -20.54 4.85 -1.24
CA ASP A 185 -21.52 4.13 -0.41
C ASP A 185 -20.84 3.52 0.83
N ARG A 186 -21.40 3.78 2.02
CA ARG A 186 -20.90 3.22 3.28
C ARG A 186 -21.02 1.69 3.36
N ARG A 187 -21.88 1.08 2.53
CA ARG A 187 -21.97 -0.38 2.39
C ARG A 187 -20.72 -0.98 1.78
N TYR A 188 -19.96 -0.21 0.99
CA TYR A 188 -18.69 -0.68 0.40
C TYR A 188 -17.54 -0.56 1.39
N CYS A 189 -17.47 0.57 2.10
CA CYS A 189 -16.37 0.93 2.98
C CYS A 189 -16.85 1.96 4.00
N TYR A 190 -16.44 1.83 5.26
CA TYR A 190 -16.62 2.86 6.28
C TYR A 190 -15.39 2.84 7.19
N VAL A 191 -14.57 3.87 7.06
CA VAL A 191 -13.25 3.93 7.70
C VAL A 191 -12.96 5.28 8.36
N SER A 192 -13.69 6.34 8.03
CA SER A 192 -13.44 7.70 8.53
C SER A 192 -13.34 7.77 10.06
N ASP A 193 -14.15 6.97 10.74
CA ASP A 193 -14.30 7.01 12.21
C ASP A 193 -13.63 5.81 12.88
N HIS A 194 -12.73 5.11 12.16
CA HIS A 194 -12.03 3.97 12.71
C HIS A 194 -10.93 4.42 13.67
N HIS A 195 -11.09 4.05 14.93
CA HIS A 195 -10.13 4.33 15.99
C HIS A 195 -9.23 3.13 16.26
N VAL A 196 -7.97 3.41 16.57
CA VAL A 196 -6.96 2.41 16.91
C VAL A 196 -6.16 2.85 18.15
N PRO A 197 -5.68 1.91 18.97
CA PRO A 197 -4.70 2.21 19.99
C PRO A 197 -3.38 2.70 19.37
N PHE A 198 -2.90 3.86 19.82
CA PHE A 198 -1.62 4.44 19.39
C PHE A 198 -1.05 5.30 20.52
N ARG A 199 0.19 5.04 20.95
CA ARG A 199 0.84 5.81 22.05
C ARG A 199 0.02 5.83 23.35
N GLY A 200 -0.62 4.70 23.67
CA GLY A 200 -1.41 4.53 24.89
C GLY A 200 -2.77 5.23 24.90
N LYS A 201 -3.24 5.77 23.77
CA LYS A 201 -4.57 6.39 23.64
C LYS A 201 -5.28 5.89 22.38
N MET A 202 -6.59 6.08 22.31
CA MET A 202 -7.36 5.85 21.08
C MET A 202 -7.22 7.05 20.16
N HIS A 203 -6.86 6.78 18.91
CA HIS A 203 -6.66 7.78 17.86
C HIS A 203 -7.44 7.39 16.62
N LEU A 204 -7.91 8.38 15.85
CA LEU A 204 -8.37 8.10 14.49
C LEU A 204 -7.20 7.53 13.68
N PHE A 205 -7.46 6.54 12.83
CA PHE A 205 -6.39 5.95 12.01
C PHE A 205 -5.69 6.99 11.11
N SER A 206 -6.41 8.05 10.69
CA SER A 206 -5.83 9.20 9.99
C SER A 206 -4.75 9.92 10.81
N GLU A 207 -4.89 10.01 12.12
CA GLU A 207 -3.92 10.67 13.00
C GLU A 207 -2.62 9.86 13.12
N VAL A 208 -2.71 8.53 13.05
CA VAL A 208 -1.54 7.64 13.02
C VAL A 208 -0.70 7.91 11.76
N ARG A 209 -1.36 8.04 10.61
CA ARG A 209 -0.72 8.44 9.35
C ARG A 209 -0.06 9.82 9.48
N ASP A 210 -0.75 10.78 10.09
CA ASP A 210 -0.22 12.13 10.26
C ASP A 210 1.00 12.17 11.19
N ALA A 211 1.03 11.31 12.22
CA ALA A 211 2.20 11.13 13.07
C ALA A 211 3.41 10.58 12.29
N LEU A 212 3.19 9.65 11.35
CA LEU A 212 4.25 9.18 10.45
C LEU A 212 4.75 10.30 9.53
N ALA A 213 3.84 11.10 8.97
CA ALA A 213 4.21 12.22 8.11
C ALA A 213 5.05 13.28 8.83
N LYS A 214 4.72 13.61 10.08
CA LYS A 214 5.47 14.56 10.91
C LYS A 214 6.89 14.10 11.27
N ALA A 215 7.18 12.80 11.17
CA ALA A 215 8.46 12.22 11.57
C ALA A 215 9.49 12.10 10.42
N LEU A 216 9.19 12.57 9.21
CA LEU A 216 9.95 12.31 7.97
C LEU A 216 10.60 13.54 7.35
#